data_AF-A0A519UF84-F1
#
_entry.id   AF-A0A519UF84-F1
#
_cell.length_a   1.000
_cell.length_b   1.000
_cell.length_c   1.000
_cell.angle_alpha   90.00
_cell.angle_beta   90.00
_cell.angle_gamma   90.00
#
_symmetry.space_group_name_H-M   'P 1'
#
loop_
_entity.id
_entity.type
_entity.pdbx_description
1 polymer ?
#
loop_
_entity_poly.entity_id
_entity_poly.type
_entity_poly.pdbx_seq_one_letter_code
_entity_poly.pdbx_strand_id
1 'polypeptide(L)' 'IAFTCPDGAALAAAVAESRATGQGRAVVCTSTGRDAAGDVVAVFQVTWSFKAK' A
#
# COMPACT_ATOMS: atom_id res chain seq x y z
N ILE A 1 -7.92 6.05 17.31
CA ILE A 1 -7.96 6.05 15.83
C ILE A 1 -7.06 4.91 15.36
N ALA A 2 -7.57 4.03 14.51
CA ALA A 2 -6.83 2.92 13.92
C ALA A 2 -6.77 3.08 12.40
N PHE A 3 -5.65 2.70 11.78
CA PHE A 3 -5.44 2.78 10.34
C PHE A 3 -5.38 1.39 9.71
N THR A 4 -6.05 1.24 8.58
CA THR A 4 -6.06 0.01 7.80
C THR A 4 -5.75 0.29 6.34
N CYS A 5 -4.98 -0.61 5.72
CA CYS A 5 -4.64 -0.56 4.30
C CYS A 5 -4.99 -1.92 3.67
N PRO A 6 -5.94 -1.98 2.72
CA PRO A 6 -6.33 -3.23 2.07
C PRO A 6 -5.35 -3.66 0.95
N ASP A 7 -4.38 -2.81 0.59
CA ASP A 7 -3.54 -2.99 -0.60
C ASP A 7 -2.35 -3.94 -0.40
N GLY A 8 -2.37 -4.76 0.66
CA GLY A 8 -1.31 -5.71 0.98
C GLY A 8 -1.00 -6.69 -0.16
N ALA A 9 -2.04 -7.16 -0.87
CA ALA A 9 -1.87 -8.05 -2.01
C ALA A 9 -1.18 -7.35 -3.20
N ALA A 10 -1.51 -6.08 -3.46
CA ALA A 10 -0.88 -5.29 -4.53
C ALA A 10 0.60 -5.03 -4.25
N LEU A 11 0.94 -4.74 -2.99
CA LEU A 11 2.34 -4.62 -2.54
C LEU A 11 3.11 -5.92 -2.75
N ALA A 12 2.55 -7.06 -2.34
CA ALA A 12 3.19 -8.36 -2.51
C ALA A 12 3.43 -8.71 -3.99
N ALA A 13 2.45 -8.44 -4.86
CA ALA A 13 2.56 -8.64 -6.29
C ALA A 13 3.65 -7.75 -6.90
N ALA A 14 3.68 -6.46 -6.57
CA ALA A 14 4.69 -5.54 -7.07
C ALA A 14 6.12 -5.93 -6.67
N VAL A 15 6.30 -6.44 -5.45
CA VAL A 15 7.60 -7.00 -5.00
C VAL A 15 7.97 -8.23 -5.82
N ALA A 16 7.05 -9.18 -6.00
CA ALA A 16 7.29 -10.41 -6.75
C ALA A 16 7.63 -10.12 -8.22
N GLU A 17 6.86 -9.24 -8.88
CA GLU A 17 7.10 -8.82 -10.25
C GLU A 17 8.41 -8.07 -10.42
N SER A 18 8.74 -7.18 -9.47
CA SER A 18 10.00 -6.44 -9.54
C SER A 18 11.18 -7.40 -9.46
N ARG A 19 11.13 -8.39 -8.56
CA ARG A 19 12.15 -9.45 -8.46
C ARG A 19 12.23 -10.33 -9.71
N ALA A 20 11.10 -10.70 -10.29
CA ALA A 20 11.06 -11.58 -11.45
C ALA A 20 11.58 -10.92 -12.74
N THR A 21 11.30 -9.62 -12.91
CA THR A 21 11.57 -8.91 -14.18
C THR A 21 12.81 -8.03 -14.12
N GLY A 22 13.34 -7.73 -12.93
CA GLY A 22 14.38 -6.72 -12.74
C GLY A 22 13.87 -5.27 -12.88
N GLN A 23 12.61 -5.08 -13.26
CA GLN A 23 12.02 -3.75 -13.50
C GLN A 23 11.45 -3.19 -12.19
N GLY A 24 11.58 -1.87 -12.01
CA GLY A 24 10.96 -1.19 -10.88
C GLY A 24 9.44 -1.18 -10.98
N ARG A 25 8.75 -1.21 -9.83
CA ARG A 25 7.28 -1.15 -9.74
C ARG A 25 6.87 -0.12 -8.71
N ALA A 26 5.84 0.67 -9.00
CA ALA A 26 5.26 1.60 -8.05
C ALA A 26 3.81 1.22 -7.73
N VAL A 27 3.42 1.33 -6.46
CA VAL A 27 2.06 1.06 -5.97
C VAL A 27 1.62 2.23 -5.12
N VAL A 28 0.42 2.76 -5.37
CA VAL A 28 -0.23 3.73 -4.49
C VAL A 28 -1.16 2.96 -3.57
N CYS A 29 -0.95 3.08 -2.26
CA CYS A 29 -1.78 2.47 -1.23
C CYS A 29 -2.69 3.51 -0.57
N THR A 30 -3.89 3.09 -0.17
CA THR A 30 -4.86 3.91 0.56
C THR A 30 -4.95 3.45 2.01
N SER A 31 -4.45 4.28 2.94
CA SER A 31 -4.59 4.06 4.37
C SER A 31 -5.78 4.86 4.90
N THR A 32 -6.77 4.17 5.46
CA THR A 32 -7.98 4.79 6.02
C THR A 32 -7.93 4.74 7.54
N GLY A 33 -8.02 5.90 8.18
CA GLY A 33 -8.12 6.05 9.62
C GLY A 33 -9.57 6.09 10.07
N ARG A 34 -9.93 5.22 11.02
CA ARG A 34 -11.25 5.22 11.67
C ARG A 34 -11.14 5.43 13.17
N ASP A 35 -12.11 6.13 13.75
CA ASP A 35 -12.21 6.30 15.19
C ASP A 35 -12.92 5.11 15.88
N ALA A 36 -13.32 5.27 17.15
CA ALA A 36 -14.00 4.21 17.90
C ALA A 36 -15.46 3.98 17.47
N ALA A 37 -16.10 4.97 16.82
CA ALA A 37 -17.45 4.84 16.25
C ALA A 37 -17.41 4.21 14.85
N GLY A 38 -16.23 4.13 14.24
CA GLY A 38 -16.03 3.60 12.89
C GLY A 38 -16.06 4.68 11.81
N ASP A 39 -16.18 5.95 12.21
CA ASP A 39 -16.19 7.09 11.29
C ASP A 39 -14.81 7.28 10.66
N VAL A 40 -14.80 7.57 9.36
CA VAL A 40 -13.56 7.86 8.64
C VAL A 40 -13.11 9.27 9.03
N VAL A 41 -11.97 9.34 9.69
CA VAL A 41 -11.40 10.61 10.19
C VAL A 41 -10.17 11.06 9.39
N ALA A 42 -9.57 10.17 8.60
CA ALA A 42 -8.44 10.49 7.73
C ALA A 42 -8.28 9.48 6.58
N VAL A 43 -7.79 9.95 5.44
CA VAL A 43 -7.37 9.11 4.31
C VAL A 43 -6.01 9.59 3.81
N PHE A 44 -5.06 8.66 3.69
CA PHE A 44 -3.73 8.93 3.15
C PHE A 44 -3.46 8.08 1.92
N GLN A 45 -2.92 8.69 0.87
CA GLN A 45 -2.36 8.00 -0.27
C GLN A 45 -0.84 7.95 -0.15
N VAL A 46 -0.27 6.75 -0.16
CA VAL A 46 1.17 6.53 0.01
C VAL A 46 1.71 5.80 -1.22
N THR A 47 2.67 6.40 -1.90
CA THR A 47 3.34 5.78 -3.06
C THR A 47 4.56 5.00 -2.59
N TRP A 48 4.55 3.70 -2.85
CA TRP A 48 5.68 2.79 -2.66
C TRP A 48 6.35 2.52 -3.99
N SER A 49 7.68 2.51 -4.02
CA SER A 49 8.47 2.12 -5.19
C SER A 49 9.39 0.95 -4.81
N PHE A 50 9.25 -0.16 -5.53
CA PHE A 50 10.06 -1.36 -5.40
C PHE A 50 11.06 -1.42 -6.55
N LYS A 51 12.30 -1.76 -6.22
CA LYS A 51 13.35 -2.03 -7.19
C LYS A 51 13.89 -3.43 -6.93
N ALA A 52 14.15 -4.18 -7.99
CA ALA A 52 14.90 -5.43 -7.91
C ALA A 52 16.28 -5.10 -7.31
N LYS A 53 16.54 -5.62 -6.11
CA LYS A 53 17.90 -5.70 -5.57
C LYS A 53 18.59 -6.89 -6.20
#